data_AF-A0A4S4NIQ0-F1
#
_entry.id   AF-A0A4S4NIQ0-F1
#
_cell.length_a   1.000
_cell.length_b   1.000
_cell.length_c   1.000
_cell.angle_alpha   90.00
_cell.angle_beta   90.00
_cell.angle_gamma   90.00
#
_symmetry.space_group_name_H-M   'P 1'
#
loop_
_entity.id
_entity.type
_entity.pdbx_description
1 polymer ?
#
loop_
_entity_poly.entity_id
_entity_poly.type
_entity_poly.pdbx_seq_one_letter_code
_entity_poly.pdbx_strand_id
1 'polypeptide(L)' 'MSLTFSGKQGNSPSFETLLEAFDGDTRVVVVSSQEAIQDNGLPAVQQKASEKYDAKLLDEAGRVKVFTTDFLERPTPDVG' A
#
# COMPACT_ATOMS: atom_id res chain seq x y z
N MET A 1 7.53 7.47 10.04
CA MET A 1 6.31 7.47 10.87
C MET A 1 5.53 6.21 10.54
N SER A 2 5.20 5.40 11.55
CA SER A 2 4.59 4.09 11.33
C SER A 2 3.06 4.19 11.22
N LEU A 3 2.48 3.77 10.09
CA LEU A 3 1.03 3.70 9.91
C LEU A 3 0.42 2.57 10.76
N THR A 4 -0.69 2.86 11.44
CA THR A 4 -1.48 1.86 12.18
C THR A 4 -2.73 1.47 11.39
N PHE A 5 -2.83 0.21 10.97
CA PHE A 5 -3.95 -0.25 10.15
C PHE A 5 -5.15 -0.68 11.01
N SER A 6 -6.33 -0.18 10.63
CA SER A 6 -7.62 -0.43 11.30
C SER A 6 -8.14 -1.87 11.11
N GLY A 7 -7.59 -2.62 10.15
CA GLY A 7 -8.10 -3.92 9.71
C GLY A 7 -9.38 -3.86 8.88
N LYS A 8 -10.01 -2.68 8.75
CA LYS A 8 -11.16 -2.46 7.86
C LYS A 8 -10.70 -2.46 6.40
N GLN A 9 -11.32 -3.35 5.62
CA GLN A 9 -11.16 -3.41 4.17
C GLN A 9 -12.47 -2.98 3.52
N GLY A 10 -12.40 -2.04 2.57
CA GLY A 10 -13.51 -1.67 1.71
C GLY A 10 -13.25 -2.12 0.29
N ASN A 11 -14.26 -2.69 -0.38
CA ASN A 11 -14.21 -2.94 -1.82
C ASN A 11 -14.84 -1.74 -2.53
N SER A 12 -14.10 -1.12 -3.44
CA SER A 12 -14.67 -0.17 -4.39
C SER A 12 -15.19 -0.94 -5.63
N PRO A 13 -16.12 -0.36 -6.42
CA PRO A 13 -16.59 -0.98 -7.67
C PRO A 13 -15.50 -1.02 -8.75
N SER A 14 -14.50 -0.12 -8.67
CA SER A 14 -13.20 -0.28 -9.30
C SER A 14 -12.41 -1.29 -8.46
N PHE A 15 -11.69 -2.23 -9.08
CA PHE A 15 -10.94 -3.38 -8.53
C PHE A 15 -9.93 -3.12 -7.37
N GLU A 16 -10.03 -1.96 -6.75
CA GLU A 16 -9.22 -1.44 -5.65
C GLU A 16 -9.81 -1.82 -4.29
N THR A 17 -8.97 -2.45 -3.48
CA THR A 17 -9.14 -2.64 -2.03
C THR A 17 -8.66 -1.41 -1.29
N LEU A 18 -9.52 -0.84 -0.45
CA LEU A 18 -9.18 0.28 0.43
C LEU A 18 -8.81 -0.25 1.81
N LEU A 19 -7.61 0.06 2.26
CA LEU A 19 -7.13 -0.22 3.61
C LEU A 19 -7.08 1.09 4.40
N GLU A 20 -7.71 1.08 5.57
CA GLU A 20 -7.68 2.23 6.47
C GLU A 20 -6.46 2.15 7.40
N ALA A 21 -5.70 3.25 7.42
CA ALA A 21 -4.56 3.45 8.31
C ALA A 21 -4.68 4.76 9.08
N PHE A 22 -3.92 4.88 10.17
CA PHE A 22 -3.88 6.07 11.02
C PHE A 22 -2.43 6.47 11.30
N ASP A 23 -2.18 7.78 11.25
CA ASP A 23 -0.97 8.47 11.70
C ASP A 23 -1.37 9.40 12.85
N GLY A 24 -1.30 8.88 14.08
CA GLY A 24 -1.95 9.53 15.24
C GLY A 24 -3.46 9.61 15.04
N ASP A 25 -4.02 10.83 15.11
CA ASP A 25 -5.44 11.12 14.84
C ASP A 25 -5.76 11.31 13.35
N THR A 26 -4.73 11.30 12.49
CA THR A 26 -4.93 11.52 11.05
C THR A 26 -5.25 10.21 10.35
N ARG A 27 -6.43 10.11 9.74
CA ARG A 27 -6.81 8.97 8.90
C ARG A 27 -6.09 9.05 7.55
N VAL A 28 -5.38 7.98 7.21
CA VAL A 28 -4.70 7.76 5.94
C VAL A 28 -5.41 6.62 5.19
N VAL A 29 -5.78 6.87 3.94
CA VAL A 29 -6.39 5.83 3.10
C VAL A 29 -5.30 5.25 2.21
N VAL A 30 -5.13 3.93 2.31
CA VAL A 30 -4.28 3.16 1.42
C VAL A 30 -5.15 2.49 0.38
N VAL A 31 -4.82 2.69 -0.88
CA VAL A 31 -5.46 2.10 -2.04
C VAL A 31 -4.56 0.98 -2.54
N SER A 32 -5.09 -0.23 -2.64
CA SER A 32 -4.37 -1.38 -3.17
C SER A 32 -5.24 -2.20 -4.11
N SER A 33 -4.67 -3.14 -4.85
CA SER A 33 -5.44 -4.11 -5.64
C SER A 33 -5.60 -5.41 -4.87
N GLN A 34 -6.70 -6.13 -5.11
CA GLN A 34 -6.85 -7.50 -4.57
C GLN A 34 -5.69 -8.39 -5.01
N GLU A 35 -5.24 -8.26 -6.26
CA GLU A 35 -4.07 -8.98 -6.79
C GLU A 35 -2.81 -8.72 -5.95
N ALA A 36 -2.55 -7.47 -5.55
CA ALA A 36 -1.36 -7.14 -4.75
C ALA A 36 -1.38 -7.83 -3.38
N ILE A 37 -2.56 -7.89 -2.76
CA ILE A 37 -2.78 -8.58 -1.48
C ILE A 37 -2.70 -10.09 -1.65
N GLN A 38 -3.18 -10.64 -2.76
CA GLN A 38 -3.14 -12.09 -3.05
C GLN A 38 -1.72 -12.57 -3.37
N ASP A 39 -0.97 -11.85 -4.20
CA ASP A 39 0.40 -12.23 -4.60
C ASP A 39 1.42 -12.03 -3.46
N ASN A 40 1.33 -10.92 -2.73
CA ASN A 40 2.38 -10.52 -1.77
C ASN A 40 1.94 -10.65 -0.30
N GLY A 41 0.63 -10.79 -0.06
CA GLY A 41 0.05 -10.77 1.27
C GLY A 41 -0.27 -9.37 1.78
N LEU A 42 -1.35 -9.27 2.55
CA LEU A 42 -1.73 -8.05 3.27
C LEU A 42 -0.60 -7.40 4.09
N PRO A 43 0.23 -8.13 4.87
CA PRO A 43 1.30 -7.50 5.64
C PRO A 43 2.36 -6.83 4.76
N ALA A 44 2.70 -7.40 3.60
CA ALA A 44 3.65 -6.80 2.67
C ALA A 44 3.08 -5.51 2.04
N VAL A 45 1.79 -5.52 1.70
CA VAL A 45 1.06 -4.32 1.24
C VAL A 45 1.05 -3.21 2.30
N GLN A 46 0.80 -3.56 3.55
CA GLN A 46 0.82 -2.61 4.67
C GLN A 46 2.21 -2.02 4.92
N GLN A 47 3.25 -2.85 4.83
CA GLN A 47 4.63 -2.40 4.97
C GLN A 47 5.01 -1.44 3.83
N LYS A 48 4.77 -1.82 2.57
CA LYS A 48 5.03 -0.97 1.40
C LYS A 48 4.26 0.35 1.47
N ALA A 49 3.02 0.32 1.94
CA ALA A 49 2.23 1.53 2.16
C ALA A 49 2.88 2.47 3.17
N SER A 50 3.43 1.92 4.26
CA SER A 50 4.15 2.70 5.27
C SER A 50 5.42 3.33 4.70
N GLU A 51 6.20 2.57 3.93
CA GLU A 51 7.40 3.07 3.25
C GLU A 51 7.08 4.24 2.30
N LYS A 52 6.03 4.09 1.48
CA LYS A 52 5.58 5.16 0.58
C LYS A 52 5.06 6.39 1.33
N TYR A 53 4.35 6.19 2.43
CA TYR A 53 3.85 7.28 3.26
C TYR A 53 5.00 8.08 3.88
N ASP A 54 6.02 7.41 4.41
CA ASP A 54 7.25 8.04 4.90
C ASP A 54 7.97 8.82 3.79
N ALA A 55 8.02 8.26 2.58
CA ALA A 55 8.58 8.91 1.40
C ALA A 55 7.71 10.04 0.81
N LYS A 56 6.56 10.35 1.42
CA LYS A 56 5.57 11.34 0.93
C LYS A 56 5.07 11.04 -0.51
N LEU A 57 5.07 9.78 -0.91
CA LEU A 57 4.56 9.30 -2.20
C LEU A 57 3.04 9.12 -2.12
N LEU A 58 2.34 10.24 -2.08
CA LEU A 58 0.88 10.33 -1.98
C LEU A 58 0.29 10.78 -3.31
N ASP A 59 -0.90 10.28 -3.62
CA ASP A 59 -1.71 10.72 -4.75
C ASP A 59 -2.34 12.11 -4.49
N GLU A 60 -2.94 12.74 -5.50
CA GLU A 60 -3.57 14.07 -5.40
C GLU A 60 -4.64 14.15 -4.30
N ALA A 61 -5.29 13.02 -3.96
CA ALA A 61 -6.25 12.91 -2.88
C ALA A 61 -5.63 12.64 -1.49
N GLY A 62 -4.29 12.70 -1.35
CA GLY A 62 -3.57 12.41 -0.11
C GLY A 62 -3.55 10.92 0.26
N ARG A 63 -3.76 10.03 -0.71
CA ARG A 63 -3.85 8.57 -0.50
C ARG A 63 -2.55 7.87 -0.87
N VAL A 64 -2.25 6.78 -0.20
CA VAL A 64 -1.10 5.92 -0.55
C VAL A 64 -1.57 4.85 -1.52
N LYS A 65 -0.95 4.72 -2.70
CA LYS A 65 -1.26 3.67 -3.67
C LYS A 65 -0.23 2.55 -3.61
N VAL A 66 -0.66 1.30 -3.44
CA VAL A 66 0.20 0.11 -3.41
C VAL A 66 -0.34 -0.96 -4.34
N PHE A 67 0.37 -1.22 -5.43
CA PHE A 67 -0.01 -2.19 -6.44
C PHE A 67 1.03 -3.30 -6.59
N THR A 68 0.71 -4.36 -7.32
CA THR A 68 1.64 -5.45 -7.62
C THR A 68 2.95 -4.93 -8.21
N THR A 69 2.90 -3.89 -9.04
CA THR A 69 4.06 -3.23 -9.64
C THR A 69 5.05 -2.66 -8.62
N ASP A 70 4.60 -2.31 -7.41
CA ASP A 70 5.48 -1.83 -6.35
C ASP A 70 6.37 -2.91 -5.75
N PHE A 71 6.07 -4.17 -6.05
CA PHE A 71 6.85 -5.33 -5.66
C PHE A 71 7.71 -5.87 -6.80
N LEU A 72 7.63 -5.26 -8.00
CA LEU A 72 8.36 -5.71 -9.20
C LEU A 72 9.77 -5.10 -9.37
N GLU A 73 10.27 -4.29 -8.43
CA GLU A 73 11.66 -3.83 -8.44
C GLU A 73 12.60 -4.87 -7.78
N ARG A 74 13.61 -5.50 -8.39
CA ARG A 74 14.04 -5.90 -9.74
C ARG A 74 14.72 -7.28 -9.53
N PRO A 75 14.76 -8.24 -10.48
CA PRO A 75 15.85 -9.20 -10.48
C PRO A 75 17.15 -8.39 -10.61
N THR A 76 18.08 -8.57 -9.67
CA THR A 76 19.47 -8.13 -9.85
C THR A 76 19.91 -8.59 -11.24
N PRO A 77 20.47 -7.71 -12.11
CA PRO A 77 21.17 -8.24 -13.27
C PRO A 77 22.25 -9.18 -12.74
N ASP A 78 22.15 -10.43 -13.18
CA ASP A 78 23.16 -11.46 -13.00
C ASP A 78 24.55 -10.84 -13.26
N VAL A 79 25.35 -10.76 -12.20
CA VAL A 79 26.74 -10.30 -12.29
C VAL A 79 27.64 -11.51 -12.10
N GLY A 80 28.06 -12.09 -13.23
CA GLY A 80 29.36 -12.73 -13.41
C GLY A 80 29.34 -14.25 -13.54
#